data_AF-A0AAV5TKR4-F1
#
_entry.id   AF-A0AAV5TKR4-F1
#
_cell.length_a   1.000
_cell.length_b   1.000
_cell.length_c   1.000
_cell.angle_alpha   90.00
_cell.angle_beta   90.00
_cell.angle_gamma   90.00
#
_symmetry.space_group_name_H-M   'P 1'
#
loop_
_entity.id
_entity.type
_entity.pdbx_description
1 polymer ?
#
loop_
_entity_poly.entity_id
_entity_poly.type
_entity_poly.pdbx_seq_one_letter_code
_entity_poly.pdbx_strand_id
1 'polypeptide(L)'
;MDTESPIDYVLYNFPIVQIVQSLVVIISFPPVLIFLTQISKIALHDNCRFLLKSWSTAFLVCLIIHCLYIGCDLITGKYIPETNHDPPPRLFMFAVHGFFHAMSSAQELMLSIERAASCSSPERYHNQGLSKRLLIVGQSLSLLSDNIAIGCCIVNTIDLASLMCLSATTYYVSRRKKFILNSSLNEKYQIKEALDITRVMLPCGVISLVMKVSSTVAAWIYALDIIDSKYMFTITGGAYFIIESLNCMICMLFMLRKHAGLRRITEQLLCARREAAVCDIQSAEDVREIYFDALNRDW
;
A
#
# COMPACT_ATOMS: atom_id res chain seq x y z
N MET A 1 43.02 -4.12 -5.61
CA MET A 1 41.87 -4.63 -6.38
C MET A 1 42.16 -4.33 -7.83
N ASP A 2 42.63 -5.31 -8.57
CA ASP A 2 42.73 -5.19 -10.02
C ASP A 2 41.30 -5.08 -10.55
N THR A 3 40.91 -3.90 -11.05
CA THR A 3 39.61 -3.71 -11.71
C THR A 3 39.70 -4.39 -13.07
N GLU A 4 39.49 -5.70 -13.09
CA GLU A 4 39.69 -6.55 -14.28
C GLU A 4 38.64 -6.29 -15.38
N SER A 5 37.57 -5.54 -15.09
CA SER A 5 36.58 -5.13 -16.10
C SER A 5 36.28 -3.62 -16.06
N PRO A 6 36.10 -2.96 -17.23
CA PRO A 6 35.61 -1.58 -17.31
C PRO A 6 34.26 -1.37 -16.63
N ILE A 7 33.42 -2.42 -16.59
CA ILE A 7 32.10 -2.39 -15.95
C ILE A 7 32.24 -2.25 -14.45
N ASP A 8 33.17 -3.00 -13.85
CA ASP A 8 33.45 -2.92 -12.41
C ASP A 8 33.90 -1.51 -12.06
N TYR A 9 34.84 -0.95 -12.82
CA TYR A 9 35.29 0.42 -12.63
C TYR A 9 34.11 1.41 -12.64
N VAL A 10 33.20 1.29 -13.60
CA VAL A 10 32.03 2.17 -13.69
C VAL A 10 31.09 1.98 -12.50
N LEU A 11 30.77 0.75 -12.12
CA LEU A 11 29.83 0.48 -11.03
C LEU A 11 30.36 0.92 -9.66
N TYR A 12 31.65 0.77 -9.40
CA TYR A 12 32.25 1.20 -8.13
C TYR A 12 32.48 2.72 -8.03
N ASN A 13 32.70 3.42 -9.15
CA ASN A 13 33.00 4.85 -9.13
C ASN A 13 31.77 5.74 -9.38
N PHE A 14 30.68 5.22 -9.95
CA PHE A 14 29.49 5.99 -10.27
C PHE A 14 28.24 5.42 -9.61
N PRO A 15 27.38 6.25 -8.98
CA PRO A 15 26.19 5.82 -8.25
C PRO A 15 25.01 5.48 -9.18
N ILE A 16 25.23 4.66 -10.21
CA ILE A 16 24.23 4.37 -11.25
C ILE A 16 22.99 3.71 -10.65
N VAL A 17 23.18 2.72 -9.77
CA VAL A 17 22.07 2.00 -9.11
C VAL A 17 21.26 2.94 -8.23
N GLN A 18 21.93 3.78 -7.45
CA GLN A 18 21.31 4.77 -6.56
C GLN A 18 20.54 5.83 -7.36
N ILE A 19 21.02 6.25 -8.53
CA ILE A 19 20.29 7.16 -9.42
C ILE A 19 18.98 6.52 -9.89
N VAL A 20 19.03 5.27 -10.37
CA VAL A 20 17.83 4.54 -10.80
C VAL A 20 16.83 4.39 -9.66
N GLN A 21 17.29 3.97 -8.48
CA GLN A 21 16.46 3.86 -7.29
C GLN A 21 15.85 5.22 -6.89
N SER A 22 16.63 6.30 -6.93
CA SER A 22 16.16 7.65 -6.63
C SER A 22 15.02 8.07 -7.55
N LEU A 23 15.14 7.82 -8.86
CA LEU A 23 14.09 8.11 -9.82
C LEU A 23 12.80 7.36 -9.49
N VAL A 24 12.90 6.06 -9.19
CA VAL A 24 11.74 5.23 -8.80
C VAL A 24 11.08 5.76 -7.53
N VAL A 25 11.86 6.14 -6.52
CA VAL A 25 11.31 6.65 -5.26
C VAL A 25 10.65 8.01 -5.47
N ILE A 26 11.30 8.93 -6.20
CA ILE A 26 10.77 10.27 -6.51
C ILE A 26 9.39 10.19 -7.20
N ILE A 27 9.21 9.27 -8.16
CA ILE A 27 7.91 9.11 -8.83
C ILE A 27 6.87 8.40 -7.93
N SER A 28 7.32 7.61 -6.96
CA SER A 28 6.45 6.83 -6.07
C SER A 28 5.89 7.64 -4.89
N PHE A 29 6.60 8.68 -4.44
CA PHE A 29 6.18 9.52 -3.32
C PHE A 29 4.84 10.27 -3.52
N PRO A 30 4.62 11.00 -4.64
CA PRO A 30 3.44 11.85 -4.77
C PRO A 30 2.11 11.11 -4.66
N PRO A 31 1.88 9.94 -5.30
CA PRO A 31 0.63 9.20 -5.15
C PRO A 31 0.31 8.80 -3.70
N VAL A 32 1.32 8.39 -2.93
CA VAL A 32 1.16 8.01 -1.52
C VAL A 32 0.74 9.24 -0.69
N LEU A 33 1.42 10.38 -0.87
CA LEU A 33 1.09 11.62 -0.15
C LEU A 33 -0.30 12.17 -0.52
N ILE A 34 -0.65 12.14 -1.82
CA ILE A 34 -1.98 12.54 -2.30
C ILE A 34 -3.04 11.63 -1.68
N PHE A 35 -2.84 10.32 -1.66
CA PHE A 35 -3.78 9.39 -1.03
C PHE A 35 -3.97 9.67 0.46
N LEU A 36 -2.89 9.80 1.24
CA LEU A 36 -2.95 10.09 2.68
C LEU A 36 -3.69 11.39 3.00
N THR A 37 -3.48 12.43 2.17
CA THR A 37 -4.16 13.72 2.35
C THR A 37 -5.63 13.67 1.94
N GLN A 38 -5.96 12.97 0.85
CA GLN A 38 -7.34 12.92 0.33
C GLN A 38 -8.24 11.93 1.08
N ILE A 39 -7.72 10.82 1.61
CA ILE A 39 -8.53 9.81 2.31
C ILE A 39 -9.22 10.39 3.56
N SER A 40 -8.64 11.43 4.17
CA SER A 40 -9.24 12.15 5.30
C SER A 40 -10.51 12.92 4.93
N LYS A 41 -10.68 13.26 3.65
CA LYS A 41 -11.78 14.11 3.16
C LYS A 41 -12.99 13.29 2.69
N ILE A 42 -12.88 11.96 2.61
CA ILE A 42 -13.97 11.10 2.16
C ILE A 42 -14.78 10.64 3.37
N ALA A 43 -16.10 10.65 3.23
CA ALA A 43 -17.02 9.98 4.13
C ALA A 43 -16.87 8.45 3.98
N LEU A 44 -15.96 7.87 4.76
CA LEU A 44 -15.82 6.43 4.98
C LEU A 44 -16.05 6.16 6.45
N HIS A 45 -16.46 4.94 6.79
CA HIS A 45 -16.49 4.49 8.17
C HIS A 45 -15.12 4.67 8.84
N ASP A 46 -15.10 5.11 10.11
CA ASP A 46 -13.85 5.50 10.78
C ASP A 46 -12.82 4.37 10.85
N ASN A 47 -13.27 3.12 11.04
CA ASN A 47 -12.37 1.96 11.04
C ASN A 47 -11.72 1.74 9.66
N CYS A 48 -12.49 1.82 8.57
CA CYS A 48 -11.99 1.70 7.21
C CYS A 48 -10.99 2.81 6.89
N ARG A 49 -11.35 4.05 7.25
CA ARG A 49 -10.49 5.22 7.08
C ARG A 49 -9.18 5.06 7.86
N PHE A 50 -9.24 4.60 9.11
CA PHE A 50 -8.07 4.33 9.94
C PHE A 50 -7.16 3.27 9.32
N LEU A 51 -7.73 2.14 8.88
CA LEU A 51 -6.97 1.05 8.27
C LEU A 51 -6.32 1.48 6.95
N LEU A 52 -7.03 2.18 6.07
CA LEU A 52 -6.48 2.69 4.81
C LEU A 52 -5.37 3.73 5.05
N LYS A 53 -5.52 4.60 6.05
CA LYS A 53 -4.46 5.52 6.47
C LYS A 53 -3.25 4.76 6.99
N SER A 54 -3.45 3.80 7.88
CA SER A 54 -2.39 2.99 8.45
C SER A 54 -1.63 2.22 7.37
N TRP A 55 -2.35 1.64 6.40
CA TRP A 55 -1.80 0.97 5.23
C TRP A 55 -0.96 1.90 4.35
N SER A 56 -1.48 3.08 4.03
CA SER A 56 -0.74 4.05 3.23
C SER A 56 0.47 4.65 3.98
N THR A 57 0.38 4.80 5.31
CA THR A 57 1.51 5.20 6.14
C THR A 57 2.62 4.15 6.11
N ALA A 58 2.31 2.86 6.09
CA ALA A 58 3.32 1.81 5.97
C ALA A 58 4.11 1.95 4.65
N PHE A 59 3.42 2.18 3.52
CA PHE A 59 4.06 2.47 2.25
C PHE A 59 4.90 3.76 2.28
N LEU A 60 4.42 4.83 2.93
CA LEU A 60 5.19 6.06 3.09
C LEU A 60 6.49 5.81 3.87
N VAL A 61 6.43 5.03 4.95
CA VAL A 61 7.63 4.68 5.72
C VAL A 61 8.58 3.82 4.89
N CYS A 62 8.10 2.83 4.13
CA CYS A 62 8.94 2.07 3.20
C CYS A 62 9.70 2.98 2.22
N LEU A 63 9.02 3.96 1.61
CA LEU A 63 9.66 4.93 0.70
C LEU A 63 10.69 5.82 1.42
N ILE A 64 10.41 6.27 2.64
CA ILE A 64 11.37 7.04 3.45
C ILE A 64 12.61 6.20 3.75
N ILE A 65 12.43 4.94 4.17
CA ILE A 65 13.54 4.03 4.45
C ILE A 65 14.35 3.75 3.18
N HIS A 66 13.71 3.60 2.03
CA HIS A 66 14.41 3.46 0.75
C HIS A 66 15.21 4.72 0.39
N CYS A 67 14.68 5.93 0.64
CA CYS A 67 15.48 7.17 0.55
C CYS A 67 16.70 7.17 1.49
N LEU A 68 16.52 6.75 2.74
CA LEU A 68 17.61 6.66 3.71
C LEU A 68 18.66 5.63 3.29
N TYR A 69 18.22 4.51 2.71
CA TYR A 69 19.09 3.48 2.14
C TYR A 69 19.97 4.06 1.03
N ILE A 70 19.37 4.74 0.05
CA ILE A 70 20.08 5.42 -1.03
C ILE A 70 21.06 6.46 -0.46
N GLY A 71 20.60 7.28 0.49
CA GLY A 71 21.42 8.28 1.15
C GLY A 71 22.63 7.67 1.88
N CYS A 72 22.45 6.51 2.51
CA CYS A 72 23.52 5.79 3.19
C CYS A 72 24.62 5.36 2.22
N ASP A 73 24.25 4.78 1.07
CA ASP A 73 25.21 4.38 0.04
C ASP A 73 25.92 5.61 -0.57
N LEU A 74 25.20 6.72 -0.79
CA LEU A 74 25.77 7.96 -1.32
C LEU A 74 26.77 8.61 -0.36
N ILE A 75 26.45 8.66 0.95
CA ILE A 75 27.30 9.26 1.98
C ILE A 75 28.56 8.42 2.21
N THR A 76 28.44 7.09 2.18
CA THR A 76 29.58 6.20 2.41
C THR A 76 30.46 6.01 1.17
N GLY A 77 29.99 6.41 -0.02
CA GLY A 77 30.67 6.16 -1.28
C GLY A 77 30.69 4.67 -1.68
N LYS A 78 29.92 3.82 -0.98
CA LYS A 78 29.84 2.38 -1.24
C LYS A 78 28.62 2.07 -2.09
N TYR A 79 28.73 2.34 -3.40
CA TYR A 79 27.62 2.18 -4.33
C TYR A 79 27.25 0.71 -4.62
N ILE A 80 28.22 -0.19 -4.47
CA ILE A 80 28.07 -1.63 -4.71
C ILE A 80 28.46 -2.39 -3.44
N PRO A 81 27.55 -2.49 -2.47
CA PRO A 81 27.81 -3.30 -1.32
C PRO A 81 27.84 -4.80 -1.64
N GLU A 82 28.86 -5.45 -1.09
CA GLU A 82 29.02 -6.91 -1.17
C GLU A 82 28.16 -7.61 -0.10
N THR A 83 27.90 -6.94 1.03
CA THR A 83 27.14 -7.51 2.16
C THR A 83 26.13 -6.52 2.73
N ASN A 84 25.11 -7.04 3.42
CA ASN A 84 24.13 -6.26 4.17
C ASN A 84 24.68 -5.63 5.46
N HIS A 85 25.87 -6.04 5.92
CA HIS A 85 26.46 -5.60 7.18
C HIS A 85 27.27 -4.28 7.08
N ASP A 86 27.64 -3.85 5.87
CA ASP A 86 28.56 -2.73 5.69
C ASP A 86 28.02 -1.64 4.74
N PRO A 87 27.53 -0.50 5.25
CA PRO A 87 27.72 -0.01 6.61
C PRO A 87 26.66 -0.56 7.60
N PRO A 88 26.95 -0.61 8.91
CA PRO A 88 26.04 -1.16 9.92
C PRO A 88 24.59 -0.62 9.89
N PRO A 89 24.32 0.67 9.59
CA PRO A 89 22.95 1.17 9.49
C PRO A 89 22.11 0.49 8.40
N ARG A 90 22.72 -0.13 7.39
CA ARG A 90 22.01 -0.75 6.28
C ARG A 90 21.12 -1.90 6.74
N LEU A 91 21.65 -2.77 7.60
CA LEU A 91 20.89 -3.89 8.15
C LEU A 91 19.66 -3.41 8.91
N PHE A 92 19.82 -2.34 9.69
CA PHE A 92 18.70 -1.71 10.40
C PHE A 92 17.65 -1.15 9.42
N MET A 93 18.07 -0.45 8.36
CA MET A 93 17.16 0.05 7.32
C MET A 93 16.40 -1.09 6.65
N PHE A 94 17.08 -2.18 6.29
CA PHE A 94 16.45 -3.39 5.75
C PHE A 94 15.41 -3.99 6.70
N ALA A 95 15.75 -4.11 7.99
CA ALA A 95 14.84 -4.64 9.01
C ALA A 95 13.59 -3.75 9.17
N VAL A 96 13.76 -2.44 9.24
CA VAL A 96 12.63 -1.50 9.34
C VAL A 96 11.77 -1.56 8.07
N HIS A 97 12.38 -1.58 6.89
CA HIS A 97 11.65 -1.72 5.63
C HIS A 97 10.86 -3.04 5.59
N GLY A 98 11.49 -4.17 5.92
CA GLY A 98 10.86 -5.48 5.98
C GLY A 98 9.70 -5.53 6.99
N PHE A 99 9.84 -4.87 8.14
CA PHE A 99 8.77 -4.73 9.12
C PHE A 99 7.56 -3.98 8.56
N PHE A 100 7.76 -2.82 7.92
CA PHE A 100 6.64 -2.05 7.35
C PHE A 100 6.04 -2.73 6.12
N HIS A 101 6.83 -3.50 5.36
CA HIS A 101 6.34 -4.38 4.32
C HIS A 101 5.40 -5.45 4.89
N ALA A 102 5.82 -6.20 5.92
CA ALA A 102 4.98 -7.19 6.60
C ALA A 102 3.73 -6.55 7.24
N MET A 103 3.87 -5.35 7.82
CA MET A 103 2.77 -4.57 8.36
C MET A 103 1.73 -4.23 7.27
N SER A 104 2.17 -3.90 6.06
CA SER A 104 1.27 -3.64 4.93
C SER A 104 0.43 -4.86 4.56
N SER A 105 1.03 -6.06 4.54
CA SER A 105 0.34 -7.34 4.32
C SER A 105 -0.70 -7.63 5.42
N ALA A 106 -0.32 -7.42 6.68
CA ALA A 106 -1.24 -7.57 7.81
C ALA A 106 -2.42 -6.58 7.74
N GLN A 107 -2.18 -5.35 7.29
CA GLN A 107 -3.25 -4.34 7.13
C GLN A 107 -4.20 -4.68 5.98
N GLU A 108 -3.71 -5.26 4.88
CA GLU A 108 -4.56 -5.76 3.79
C GLU A 108 -5.49 -6.89 4.30
N LEU A 109 -4.97 -7.80 5.13
CA LEU A 109 -5.79 -8.84 5.76
C LEU A 109 -6.82 -8.23 6.72
N MET A 110 -6.41 -7.27 7.55
CA MET A 110 -7.31 -6.58 8.48
C MET A 110 -8.40 -5.80 7.75
N LEU A 111 -8.09 -5.13 6.64
CA LEU A 111 -9.08 -4.49 5.78
C LEU A 111 -10.08 -5.52 5.26
N SER A 112 -9.61 -6.69 4.82
CA SER A 112 -10.46 -7.76 4.31
C SER A 112 -11.41 -8.31 5.37
N ILE A 113 -10.91 -8.56 6.59
CA ILE A 113 -11.71 -9.01 7.75
C ILE A 113 -12.71 -7.94 8.15
N GLU A 114 -12.28 -6.69 8.20
CA GLU A 114 -13.12 -5.56 8.61
C GLU A 114 -14.28 -5.35 7.62
N ARG A 115 -14.03 -5.48 6.30
CA ARG A 115 -15.07 -5.46 5.28
C ARG A 115 -16.00 -6.68 5.37
N ALA A 116 -15.48 -7.86 5.72
CA ALA A 116 -16.31 -9.04 5.97
C ALA A 116 -17.26 -8.81 7.15
N ALA A 117 -16.72 -8.28 8.26
CA ALA A 117 -17.46 -8.00 9.48
C ALA A 117 -18.55 -6.95 9.24
N SER A 118 -18.22 -5.83 8.58
CA SER A 118 -19.17 -4.75 8.26
C SER A 118 -20.34 -5.24 7.41
N CYS A 119 -20.11 -6.24 6.55
CA CYS A 119 -21.14 -6.80 5.70
C CYS A 119 -21.93 -7.94 6.34
N SER A 120 -21.37 -8.67 7.30
CA SER A 120 -22.05 -9.78 7.98
C SER A 120 -23.16 -9.29 8.91
N SER A 121 -22.91 -8.24 9.69
CA SER A 121 -23.84 -7.67 10.66
C SER A 121 -23.68 -6.14 10.74
N PRO A 122 -24.23 -5.41 9.75
CA PRO A 122 -24.06 -3.96 9.62
C PRO A 122 -24.52 -3.18 10.86
N GLU A 123 -25.67 -3.57 11.43
CA GLU A 123 -26.23 -2.95 12.63
C GLU A 123 -25.32 -3.11 13.86
N ARG A 124 -24.81 -4.32 14.09
CA ARG A 124 -23.89 -4.58 15.20
C ARG A 124 -22.55 -3.89 14.99
N TYR A 125 -22.06 -3.90 13.76
CA TYR A 125 -20.82 -3.26 13.37
C TYR A 125 -20.87 -1.73 13.57
N HIS A 126 -22.00 -1.08 13.27
CA HIS A 126 -22.17 0.35 13.51
C HIS A 126 -22.03 0.72 14.99
N ASN A 127 -22.60 -0.12 15.86
CA ASN A 127 -22.62 0.10 17.30
C ASN A 127 -21.33 -0.36 18.00
N GLN A 128 -20.48 -1.13 17.32
CA GLN A 128 -19.23 -1.64 17.87
C GLN A 128 -18.04 -0.88 17.30
N GLY A 129 -17.34 -0.16 18.16
CA GLY A 129 -15.98 0.27 17.83
C GLY A 129 -15.11 -0.97 17.60
N LEU A 130 -14.52 -1.11 16.41
CA LEU A 130 -13.60 -2.20 16.14
C LEU A 130 -12.46 -2.12 17.16
N SER A 131 -12.11 -3.26 17.76
CA SER A 131 -11.07 -3.32 18.78
C SER A 131 -9.72 -2.95 18.16
N LYS A 132 -9.35 -1.67 18.27
CA LYS A 132 -8.02 -1.16 17.91
C LYS A 132 -6.88 -1.96 18.57
N ARG A 133 -7.19 -2.65 19.69
CA ARG A 133 -6.25 -3.54 20.38
C ARG A 133 -5.86 -4.75 19.55
N LEU A 134 -6.80 -5.37 18.81
CA LEU A 134 -6.47 -6.50 17.92
C LEU A 134 -5.54 -6.06 16.77
N LEU A 135 -5.68 -4.81 16.31
CA LEU A 135 -4.79 -4.23 15.29
C LEU A 135 -3.36 -4.08 15.82
N ILE A 136 -3.19 -3.63 17.06
CA ILE A 136 -1.87 -3.47 17.68
C ILE A 136 -1.24 -4.84 17.96
N VAL A 137 -2.03 -5.81 18.44
CA VAL A 137 -1.53 -7.17 18.72
C VAL A 137 -1.06 -7.87 17.45
N GLY A 138 -1.85 -7.81 16.36
CA GLY A 138 -1.46 -8.38 15.08
C GLY A 138 -0.14 -7.79 14.53
N GLN A 139 0.08 -6.49 14.73
CA GLN A 139 1.31 -5.80 14.34
C GLN A 139 2.53 -6.19 15.18
N SER A 140 2.32 -6.62 16.43
CA SER A 140 3.41 -7.00 17.32
C SER A 140 3.96 -8.39 17.02
N LEU A 141 3.10 -9.28 16.48
CA LEU A 141 3.47 -10.65 16.11
C LEU A 141 4.41 -10.74 14.90
N SER A 142 4.46 -9.72 14.02
CA SER A 142 5.35 -9.72 12.86
C SER A 142 6.83 -9.49 13.21
N LEU A 143 7.17 -9.23 14.47
CA LEU A 143 8.54 -9.02 14.95
C LEU A 143 9.27 -10.31 15.36
N LEU A 144 8.62 -11.47 15.33
CA LEU A 144 9.09 -12.67 16.03
C LEU A 144 10.00 -13.62 15.22
N SER A 145 10.50 -13.23 14.05
CA SER A 145 11.34 -14.13 13.23
C SER A 145 12.67 -13.50 12.81
N ASP A 146 13.77 -14.04 13.34
CA ASP A 146 15.13 -13.69 12.94
C ASP A 146 15.55 -14.37 11.63
N ASN A 147 14.78 -15.34 11.14
CA ASN A 147 15.10 -16.10 9.94
C ASN A 147 14.34 -15.53 8.73
N ILE A 148 15.09 -14.95 7.78
CA ILE A 148 14.55 -14.31 6.56
C ILE A 148 13.63 -15.26 5.79
N ALA A 149 13.99 -16.54 5.65
CA ALA A 149 13.18 -17.52 4.91
C ALA A 149 11.83 -17.77 5.59
N ILE A 150 11.82 -17.89 6.93
CA ILE A 150 10.59 -18.06 7.71
C ILE A 150 9.74 -16.79 7.62
N GLY A 151 10.36 -15.61 7.74
CA GLY A 151 9.70 -14.32 7.56
C GLY A 151 9.01 -14.21 6.19
N CYS A 152 9.71 -14.52 5.10
CA CYS A 152 9.16 -14.54 3.75
C CYS A 152 7.98 -15.51 3.61
N CYS A 153 8.07 -16.72 4.16
CA CYS A 153 6.96 -17.68 4.16
C CYS A 153 5.73 -17.16 4.90
N ILE A 154 5.92 -16.55 6.08
CA ILE A 154 4.84 -15.97 6.89
C ILE A 154 4.15 -14.84 6.12
N VAL A 155 4.92 -13.90 5.58
CA VAL A 155 4.37 -12.75 4.83
C VAL A 155 3.59 -13.21 3.61
N ASN A 156 4.15 -14.10 2.79
CA ASN A 156 3.44 -14.65 1.62
C ASN A 156 2.14 -15.37 2.00
N THR A 157 2.15 -16.09 3.13
CA THR A 157 0.95 -16.76 3.64
C THR A 157 -0.12 -15.74 4.04
N ILE A 158 0.27 -14.65 4.70
CA ILE A 158 -0.63 -13.56 5.09
C ILE A 158 -1.20 -12.86 3.85
N ASP A 159 -0.39 -12.57 2.84
CA ASP A 159 -0.85 -11.94 1.60
C ASP A 159 -1.82 -12.83 0.82
N LEU A 160 -1.56 -14.14 0.75
CA LEU A 160 -2.49 -15.09 0.13
C LEU A 160 -3.80 -15.17 0.91
N ALA A 161 -3.74 -15.28 2.24
CA ALA A 161 -4.91 -15.29 3.11
C ALA A 161 -5.74 -14.00 2.99
N SER A 162 -5.06 -12.85 2.89
CA SER A 162 -5.67 -11.54 2.65
C SER A 162 -6.47 -11.55 1.35
N LEU A 163 -5.85 -11.96 0.24
CA LEU A 163 -6.51 -11.99 -1.06
C LEU A 163 -7.70 -12.97 -1.10
N MET A 164 -7.56 -14.14 -0.49
CA MET A 164 -8.66 -15.10 -0.35
C MET A 164 -9.82 -14.52 0.45
N CYS A 165 -9.53 -13.89 1.59
CA CYS A 165 -10.53 -13.23 2.43
C CYS A 165 -11.24 -12.10 1.67
N LEU A 166 -10.48 -11.26 0.96
CA LEU A 166 -11.03 -10.16 0.16
C LEU A 166 -11.90 -10.66 -0.99
N SER A 167 -11.49 -11.73 -1.66
CA SER A 167 -12.24 -12.37 -2.74
C SER A 167 -13.57 -12.96 -2.23
N ALA A 168 -13.51 -13.70 -1.12
CA ALA A 168 -14.68 -14.27 -0.47
C ALA A 168 -15.66 -13.18 -0.01
N THR A 169 -15.15 -12.12 0.61
CA THR A 169 -15.93 -10.95 1.03
C THR A 169 -16.58 -10.28 -0.18
N THR A 170 -15.82 -9.99 -1.24
CA THR A 170 -16.36 -9.35 -2.46
C THR A 170 -17.49 -10.17 -3.07
N TYR A 171 -17.32 -11.50 -3.13
CA TYR A 171 -18.36 -12.42 -3.58
C TYR A 171 -19.61 -12.40 -2.69
N TYR A 172 -19.41 -12.50 -1.37
CA TYR A 172 -20.48 -12.46 -0.37
C TYR A 172 -21.28 -11.16 -0.45
N VAL A 173 -20.61 -10.00 -0.49
CA VAL A 173 -21.25 -8.68 -0.57
C VAL A 173 -22.03 -8.50 -1.87
N SER A 174 -21.46 -8.96 -2.98
CA SER A 174 -22.12 -8.91 -4.30
C SER A 174 -23.41 -9.74 -4.31
N ARG A 175 -23.43 -10.88 -3.62
CA ARG A 175 -24.64 -11.70 -3.44
C ARG A 175 -25.65 -11.02 -2.50
N ARG A 176 -25.19 -10.52 -1.36
CA ARG A 176 -26.03 -9.85 -0.35
C ARG A 176 -26.74 -8.63 -0.92
N LYS A 177 -26.11 -7.89 -1.84
CA LYS A 177 -26.71 -6.71 -2.51
C LYS A 177 -28.13 -6.93 -3.01
N LYS A 178 -28.45 -8.13 -3.50
CA LYS A 178 -29.77 -8.46 -4.06
C LYS A 178 -30.90 -8.48 -3.02
N PHE A 179 -30.58 -8.64 -1.74
CA PHE A 179 -31.54 -8.79 -0.66
C PHE A 179 -31.74 -7.52 0.18
N ILE A 180 -31.05 -6.43 -0.17
CA ILE A 180 -30.94 -5.20 0.63
C ILE A 180 -32.18 -4.29 0.55
N LEU A 181 -33.09 -4.52 -0.40
CA LEU A 181 -34.23 -3.61 -0.66
C LEU A 181 -35.07 -3.32 0.59
N ASN A 182 -35.19 -4.27 1.51
CA ASN A 182 -36.00 -4.15 2.73
C ASN A 182 -35.21 -3.72 3.98
N SER A 183 -33.91 -3.45 3.85
CA SER A 183 -33.04 -3.04 4.97
C SER A 183 -33.19 -1.56 5.36
N SER A 184 -32.73 -1.21 6.56
CA SER A 184 -32.66 0.18 7.02
C SER A 184 -31.69 1.02 6.17
N LEU A 185 -31.93 2.33 6.02
CA LEU A 185 -31.08 3.21 5.20
C LEU A 185 -29.58 3.14 5.58
N ASN A 186 -29.29 3.01 6.88
CA ASN A 186 -27.92 2.87 7.39
C ASN A 186 -27.26 1.57 6.92
N GLU A 187 -27.97 0.44 6.99
CA GLU A 187 -27.45 -0.84 6.49
C GLU A 187 -27.19 -0.77 4.98
N LYS A 188 -28.10 -0.13 4.23
CA LYS A 188 -27.95 0.05 2.79
C LYS A 188 -26.70 0.89 2.45
N TYR A 189 -26.46 1.97 3.18
CA TYR A 189 -25.27 2.81 3.02
C TYR A 189 -23.98 2.03 3.32
N GLN A 190 -23.93 1.32 4.44
CA GLN A 190 -22.75 0.55 4.84
C GLN A 190 -22.39 -0.54 3.84
N ILE A 191 -23.39 -1.27 3.32
CA ILE A 191 -23.13 -2.30 2.33
C ILE A 191 -22.70 -1.69 0.98
N LYS A 192 -23.26 -0.53 0.58
CA LYS A 192 -22.80 0.22 -0.61
C LYS A 192 -21.33 0.65 -0.45
N GLU A 193 -20.98 1.26 0.69
CA GLU A 193 -19.60 1.67 1.00
C GLU A 193 -18.65 0.46 0.97
N ALA A 194 -19.01 -0.64 1.62
CA ALA A 194 -18.17 -1.83 1.66
C ALA A 194 -18.00 -2.46 0.27
N LEU A 195 -19.04 -2.47 -0.56
CA LEU A 195 -18.96 -2.96 -1.94
C LEU A 195 -18.06 -2.07 -2.81
N ASP A 196 -18.18 -0.74 -2.69
CA ASP A 196 -17.38 0.20 -3.46
C ASP A 196 -15.90 0.09 -3.10
N ILE A 197 -15.58 -0.04 -1.81
CA ILE A 197 -14.21 -0.26 -1.35
C ILE A 197 -13.68 -1.62 -1.81
N THR A 198 -14.41 -2.72 -1.58
CA THR A 198 -13.93 -4.08 -1.92
C THR A 198 -13.72 -4.28 -3.42
N ARG A 199 -14.58 -3.68 -4.27
CA ARG A 199 -14.41 -3.71 -5.73
C ARG A 199 -13.12 -3.05 -6.21
N VAL A 200 -12.66 -2.01 -5.52
CA VAL A 200 -11.40 -1.34 -5.84
C VAL A 200 -10.22 -2.06 -5.18
N MET A 201 -10.40 -2.49 -3.93
CA MET A 201 -9.36 -3.14 -3.15
C MET A 201 -8.98 -4.52 -3.71
N LEU A 202 -9.92 -5.30 -4.26
CA LEU A 202 -9.63 -6.63 -4.79
C LEU A 202 -8.56 -6.62 -5.91
N PRO A 203 -8.75 -5.90 -7.03
CA PRO A 203 -7.71 -5.80 -8.06
C PRO A 203 -6.43 -5.12 -7.53
N CYS A 204 -6.54 -4.16 -6.60
CA CYS A 204 -5.37 -3.59 -5.93
C CYS A 204 -4.58 -4.64 -5.14
N GLY A 205 -5.27 -5.52 -4.41
CA GLY A 205 -4.67 -6.60 -3.64
C GLY A 205 -4.03 -7.67 -4.53
N VAL A 206 -4.60 -7.96 -5.71
CA VAL A 206 -3.97 -8.83 -6.72
C VAL A 206 -2.65 -8.22 -7.21
N ILE A 207 -2.66 -6.93 -7.57
CA ILE A 207 -1.45 -6.21 -7.98
C ILE A 207 -0.40 -6.24 -6.86
N SER A 208 -0.82 -5.92 -5.62
CA SER A 208 0.05 -5.94 -4.44
C SER A 208 0.68 -7.31 -4.24
N LEU A 209 -0.10 -8.39 -4.25
CA LEU A 209 0.39 -9.76 -4.11
C LEU A 209 1.43 -10.10 -5.17
N VAL A 210 1.18 -9.80 -6.45
CA VAL A 210 2.13 -10.09 -7.53
C VAL A 210 3.46 -9.36 -7.32
N MET A 211 3.40 -8.08 -6.93
CA MET A 211 4.60 -7.29 -6.67
C MET A 211 5.36 -7.80 -5.45
N LYS A 212 4.68 -8.13 -4.34
CA LYS A 212 5.29 -8.67 -3.11
C LYS A 212 5.88 -10.07 -3.31
N VAL A 213 5.22 -10.93 -4.09
CA VAL A 213 5.80 -12.23 -4.46
C VAL A 213 7.05 -12.01 -5.31
N SER A 214 7.03 -11.05 -6.25
CA SER A 214 8.20 -10.73 -7.09
C SER A 214 9.37 -10.19 -6.26
N SER A 215 9.12 -9.32 -5.28
CA SER A 215 10.17 -8.84 -4.37
C SER A 215 10.69 -9.95 -3.46
N THR A 216 9.82 -10.85 -3.00
CA THR A 216 10.20 -12.03 -2.20
C THR A 216 11.04 -13.01 -3.01
N VAL A 217 10.81 -13.17 -4.31
CA VAL A 217 11.68 -13.96 -5.19
C VAL A 217 13.11 -13.41 -5.18
N ALA A 218 13.30 -12.08 -5.18
CA ALA A 218 14.64 -11.49 -5.06
C ALA A 218 15.31 -11.86 -3.71
N ALA A 219 14.53 -11.86 -2.62
CA ALA A 219 15.02 -12.31 -1.31
C ALA A 219 15.39 -13.80 -1.29
N TRP A 220 14.61 -14.67 -1.95
CA TRP A 220 14.93 -16.10 -2.07
C TRP A 220 16.18 -16.36 -2.90
N ILE A 221 16.35 -15.63 -4.01
CA ILE A 221 17.56 -15.71 -4.84
C ILE A 221 18.80 -15.40 -3.99
N TYR A 222 18.72 -14.39 -3.13
CA TYR A 222 19.78 -14.04 -2.19
C TYR A 222 19.97 -15.11 -1.10
N ALA A 223 18.88 -15.56 -0.45
CA ALA A 223 18.95 -16.50 0.66
C ALA A 223 19.45 -17.90 0.27
N LEU A 224 19.22 -18.31 -0.99
CA LEU A 224 19.63 -19.61 -1.53
C LEU A 224 20.95 -19.53 -2.31
N ASP A 225 21.60 -18.37 -2.36
CA ASP A 225 22.87 -18.15 -3.07
C ASP A 225 22.83 -18.63 -4.54
N ILE A 226 21.72 -18.34 -5.23
CA ILE A 226 21.47 -18.84 -6.60
C ILE A 226 22.43 -18.21 -7.62
N ILE A 227 22.86 -16.97 -7.36
CA ILE A 227 23.73 -16.20 -8.26
C ILE A 227 25.12 -16.12 -7.64
N ASP A 228 26.07 -16.84 -8.23
CA ASP A 228 27.50 -16.72 -7.89
C ASP A 228 28.08 -15.42 -8.48
N SER A 229 27.82 -14.30 -7.80
CA SER A 229 28.28 -12.97 -8.21
C SER A 229 28.54 -12.10 -7.00
N LYS A 230 29.68 -11.38 -7.00
CA LYS A 230 29.97 -10.32 -6.00
C LYS A 230 28.91 -9.21 -5.94
N TYR A 231 28.09 -9.09 -6.99
CA TYR A 231 27.01 -8.11 -7.09
C TYR A 231 25.66 -8.63 -6.60
N MET A 232 25.58 -9.88 -6.13
CA MET A 232 24.31 -10.54 -5.79
C MET A 232 23.47 -9.67 -4.85
N PHE A 233 24.05 -9.18 -3.75
CA PHE A 233 23.34 -8.35 -2.78
C PHE A 233 22.81 -7.05 -3.38
N THR A 234 23.64 -6.35 -4.17
CA THR A 234 23.25 -5.09 -4.81
C THR A 234 22.11 -5.31 -5.80
N ILE A 235 22.18 -6.40 -6.58
CA ILE A 235 21.16 -6.75 -7.58
C ILE A 235 19.84 -7.14 -6.90
N THR A 236 19.87 -8.09 -5.96
CA THR A 236 18.66 -8.61 -5.30
C THR A 236 18.05 -7.57 -4.37
N GLY A 237 18.86 -6.87 -3.57
CA GLY A 237 18.43 -5.77 -2.72
C GLY A 237 17.88 -4.59 -3.52
N GLY A 238 18.55 -4.21 -4.60
CA GLY A 238 18.09 -3.14 -5.47
C GLY A 238 16.79 -3.48 -6.18
N ALA A 239 16.66 -4.71 -6.71
CA ALA A 239 15.42 -5.19 -7.30
C ALA A 239 14.28 -5.22 -6.28
N TYR A 240 14.54 -5.73 -5.07
CA TYR A 240 13.58 -5.74 -3.95
C TYR A 240 13.02 -4.34 -3.67
N PHE A 241 13.89 -3.35 -3.43
CA PHE A 241 13.45 -1.99 -3.13
C PHE A 241 12.73 -1.29 -4.29
N ILE A 242 13.17 -1.52 -5.54
CA ILE A 242 12.50 -0.96 -6.73
C ILE A 242 11.09 -1.53 -6.87
N ILE A 243 10.94 -2.85 -6.78
CA ILE A 243 9.64 -3.53 -6.89
C ILE A 243 8.70 -3.04 -5.78
N GLU A 244 9.17 -2.96 -4.54
CA GLU A 244 8.36 -2.50 -3.41
C GLU A 244 7.93 -1.03 -3.55
N SER A 245 8.81 -0.16 -4.05
CA SER A 245 8.48 1.25 -4.30
C SER A 245 7.43 1.40 -5.41
N LEU A 246 7.59 0.64 -6.49
CA LEU A 246 6.60 0.59 -7.57
C LEU A 246 5.28 0.01 -7.08
N ASN A 247 5.29 -0.98 -6.17
CA ASN A 247 4.07 -1.50 -5.56
C ASN A 247 3.31 -0.40 -4.82
N CYS A 248 4.01 0.37 -3.98
CA CYS A 248 3.44 1.52 -3.25
C CYS A 248 2.79 2.51 -4.22
N MET A 249 3.51 2.88 -5.28
CA MET A 249 3.02 3.81 -6.31
C MET A 249 1.77 3.28 -7.02
N ILE A 250 1.84 2.05 -7.55
CA ILE A 250 0.78 1.47 -8.39
C ILE A 250 -0.48 1.27 -7.56
N CYS A 251 -0.37 0.72 -6.34
CA CYS A 251 -1.51 0.52 -5.46
C CYS A 251 -2.21 1.84 -5.12
N MET A 252 -1.45 2.88 -4.77
CA MET A 252 -2.03 4.19 -4.43
C MET A 252 -2.64 4.89 -5.65
N LEU A 253 -1.98 4.85 -6.81
CA LEU A 253 -2.54 5.38 -8.06
C LEU A 253 -3.82 4.63 -8.45
N PHE A 254 -3.85 3.31 -8.28
CA PHE A 254 -5.01 2.49 -8.58
C PHE A 254 -6.19 2.89 -7.69
N MET A 255 -5.98 2.99 -6.37
CA MET A 255 -7.00 3.44 -5.42
C MET A 255 -7.51 4.84 -5.74
N LEU A 256 -6.61 5.80 -5.99
CA LEU A 256 -6.95 7.18 -6.33
C LEU A 256 -7.79 7.27 -7.61
N ARG A 257 -7.49 6.47 -8.63
CA ARG A 257 -8.17 6.51 -9.93
C ARG A 257 -9.48 5.73 -9.96
N LYS A 258 -9.58 4.61 -9.23
CA LYS A 258 -10.70 3.69 -9.35
C LYS A 258 -11.78 3.91 -8.29
N HIS A 259 -11.44 4.45 -7.13
CA HIS A 259 -12.45 4.81 -6.14
C HIS A 259 -13.08 6.16 -6.48
N ALA A 260 -14.39 6.19 -6.75
CA ALA A 260 -15.10 7.38 -7.23
C ALA A 260 -14.92 8.61 -6.33
N GLY A 261 -15.00 8.44 -5.01
CA GLY A 261 -14.78 9.53 -4.04
C GLY A 261 -13.37 10.13 -4.08
N LEU A 262 -12.33 9.28 -4.02
CA LEU A 262 -10.92 9.69 -4.14
C LEU A 262 -10.65 10.35 -5.49
N ARG A 263 -11.18 9.77 -6.57
CA ARG A 263 -10.99 10.30 -7.93
C ARG A 263 -11.53 11.72 -8.03
N ARG A 264 -12.79 11.95 -7.63
CA ARG A 264 -13.41 13.28 -7.69
C ARG A 264 -12.62 14.32 -6.91
N ILE A 265 -12.21 14.00 -5.68
CA ILE A 265 -11.44 14.93 -4.82
C ILE A 265 -10.04 15.18 -5.41
N THR A 266 -9.42 14.15 -5.99
CA THR A 266 -8.09 14.27 -6.61
C THR A 266 -8.15 15.07 -7.91
N GLU A 267 -9.17 14.85 -8.74
CA GLU A 267 -9.46 15.66 -9.93
C GLU A 267 -9.71 17.10 -9.53
N GLN A 268 -10.48 17.37 -8.47
CA GLN A 268 -10.63 18.72 -7.93
C GLN A 268 -9.31 19.31 -7.47
N LEU A 269 -8.40 18.56 -6.83
CA LEU A 269 -7.09 19.10 -6.45
C LEU A 269 -6.24 19.49 -7.68
N LEU A 270 -6.30 18.69 -8.74
CA LEU A 270 -5.54 18.93 -9.98
C LEU A 270 -6.19 20.01 -10.87
N CYS A 271 -7.52 20.11 -10.86
CA CYS A 271 -8.32 21.05 -11.67
C CYS A 271 -8.68 22.34 -10.94
N ALA A 272 -8.73 22.41 -9.60
CA ALA A 272 -9.07 23.63 -8.86
C ALA A 272 -8.02 24.74 -9.07
N ARG A 273 -6.81 24.38 -9.51
CA ARG A 273 -5.83 25.36 -10.02
C ARG A 273 -6.32 26.08 -11.28
N ARG A 274 -7.32 25.54 -11.98
CA ARG A 274 -7.92 26.06 -13.21
C ARG A 274 -9.25 26.78 -12.97
N GLU A 275 -10.03 26.38 -11.95
CA GLU A 275 -11.40 26.88 -11.72
C GLU A 275 -11.57 27.83 -10.53
N ALA A 276 -10.58 27.97 -9.63
CA ALA A 276 -10.60 29.02 -8.60
C ALA A 276 -10.59 30.44 -9.18
N ALA A 277 -10.45 30.59 -10.50
CA ALA A 277 -10.66 31.83 -11.23
C ALA A 277 -12.13 32.09 -11.67
N VAL A 278 -13.06 31.14 -11.48
CA VAL A 278 -14.39 31.18 -12.15
C VAL A 278 -15.61 30.99 -11.23
N CYS A 279 -15.53 30.31 -10.09
CA CYS A 279 -16.73 29.88 -9.34
C CYS A 279 -16.85 30.40 -7.89
N ASP A 280 -17.00 31.71 -7.71
CA ASP A 280 -17.38 32.30 -6.40
C ASP A 280 -18.92 32.44 -6.23
N ILE A 281 -19.73 31.73 -7.04
CA ILE A 281 -21.20 31.86 -7.04
C ILE A 281 -21.86 30.49 -7.24
N GLN A 282 -21.90 29.64 -6.21
CA GLN A 282 -22.87 28.53 -6.17
C GLN A 282 -23.49 28.43 -4.78
N SER A 283 -24.82 28.60 -4.73
CA SER A 283 -25.64 28.62 -3.51
C SER A 283 -25.67 27.25 -2.83
N ALA A 284 -25.65 27.24 -1.49
CA ALA A 284 -25.73 26.02 -0.67
C ALA A 284 -27.00 25.18 -0.90
N GLU A 285 -28.07 25.77 -1.44
CA GLU A 285 -29.30 25.06 -1.82
C GLU A 285 -29.09 24.08 -2.97
N ASP A 286 -28.26 24.45 -3.95
CA ASP A 286 -28.05 23.70 -5.19
C ASP A 286 -27.31 22.36 -4.90
N VAL A 287 -26.41 22.36 -3.91
CA VAL A 287 -25.66 21.17 -3.50
C VAL A 287 -26.56 20.11 -2.85
N ARG A 288 -27.59 20.55 -2.10
CA ARG A 288 -28.51 19.66 -1.42
C ARG A 288 -29.42 18.95 -2.43
N GLU A 289 -29.98 19.67 -3.40
CA GLU A 289 -30.84 19.07 -4.42
C GLU A 289 -30.07 18.07 -5.27
N ILE A 290 -28.86 18.39 -5.73
CA ILE A 290 -28.03 17.46 -6.50
C ILE A 290 -27.74 16.16 -5.72
N TYR A 291 -27.57 16.25 -4.40
CA TYR A 291 -27.34 15.08 -3.55
C TYR A 291 -28.56 14.16 -3.49
N PHE A 292 -29.77 14.72 -3.28
CA PHE A 292 -31.00 13.94 -3.23
C PHE A 292 -31.39 13.38 -4.61
N ASP A 293 -31.11 14.12 -5.68
CA ASP A 293 -31.37 13.67 -7.05
C ASP A 293 -30.46 12.50 -7.46
N ALA A 294 -29.19 12.53 -7.06
CA ALA A 294 -28.28 11.41 -7.26
C ALA A 294 -28.72 10.17 -6.47
N LEU A 295 -29.25 10.35 -5.26
CA LEU A 295 -29.82 9.29 -4.45
C LEU A 295 -31.07 8.67 -5.11
N ASN A 296 -31.93 9.48 -5.72
CA ASN A 296 -33.14 8.97 -6.39
C ASN A 296 -32.85 8.21 -7.69
N ARG A 297 -31.73 8.47 -8.38
CA ARG A 297 -31.38 7.76 -9.64
C ARG A 297 -30.70 6.40 -9.44
N ASP A 298 -30.03 6.22 -8.30
CA ASP A 298 -29.21 5.03 -8.02
C ASP A 298 -30.02 3.86 -7.42
N TRP A 299 -31.30 4.09 -7.09
CA TRP A 299 -32.16 3.22 -6.28
C TRP A 299 -33.45 2.89 -7.01
#